data_AF-A0A6I9WW84-F1
#
_entry.id   AF-A0A6I9WW84-F1
#
_cell.length_a   1.000
_cell.length_b   1.000
_cell.length_c   1.000
_cell.angle_alpha   90.00
_cell.angle_beta   90.00
_cell.angle_gamma   90.00
#
_symmetry.space_group_name_H-M   'P 1'
#
loop_
_entity.id
_entity.type
_entity.pdbx_description
1 polymer ?
#
loop_
_entity_poly.entity_id
_entity_poly.type
_entity_poly.pdbx_seq_one_letter_code
_entity_poly.pdbx_strand_id
1 'polypeptide(L)'
;MNFTMRLFLSSFTILLLHITYIEARGTQHVTCGSVLKLMNVDYNVRLHSHEVKYGSGSGQQSVTGTNAKEDGNSYWLVKAESGKQCIRGKPIKCGDIIRLEHIATKKNLHSHLVSSPLTGKQEVSAYGDHKGEGDTGDNWMLICQNDFWERDDTIMLKHIDTDKYLAVTGRTYGTPISGQTEVVGEYSASSPHTQWSVMEGLFIHPNDFKAQHYQHTEL
;
A
#
# COMPACT_ATOMS: atom_id res chain seq x y z
N MET A 1 -3.75 -19.68 54.53
CA MET A 1 -3.19 -18.63 53.64
C MET A 1 -3.14 -17.34 54.44
N ASN A 2 -1.94 -16.88 54.83
CA ASN A 2 -1.73 -15.78 55.78
C ASN A 2 -2.28 -14.46 55.26
N PHE A 3 -2.83 -13.64 56.16
CA PHE A 3 -3.43 -12.33 55.86
C PHE A 3 -2.48 -11.40 55.08
N THR A 4 -1.20 -11.42 55.43
CA THR A 4 -0.09 -10.74 54.74
C THR A 4 0.07 -11.17 53.28
N MET A 5 -0.15 -12.44 52.97
CA MET A 5 -0.06 -12.98 51.61
C MET A 5 -1.22 -12.49 50.74
N ARG A 6 -2.43 -12.34 51.32
CA ARG A 6 -3.60 -11.80 50.63
C ARG A 6 -3.44 -10.31 50.30
N LEU A 7 -2.84 -9.53 51.20
CA LEU A 7 -2.53 -8.10 50.99
C LEU A 7 -1.48 -7.88 49.89
N PHE A 8 -0.47 -8.74 49.82
CA PHE A 8 0.53 -8.68 48.74
C PHE A 8 -0.08 -9.05 47.38
N LEU A 9 -0.91 -10.09 47.33
CA LEU A 9 -1.62 -10.50 46.11
C LEU A 9 -2.58 -9.40 45.63
N SER A 10 -3.34 -8.76 46.54
CA SER A 10 -4.25 -7.68 46.16
C SER A 10 -3.50 -6.44 45.66
N SER A 11 -2.38 -6.07 46.31
CA SER A 11 -1.52 -4.96 45.89
C SER A 11 -0.92 -5.22 44.50
N PHE A 12 -0.44 -6.45 44.26
CA PHE A 12 0.12 -6.84 42.96
C PHE A 12 -0.93 -6.84 41.84
N THR A 13 -2.18 -7.27 42.12
CA THR A 13 -3.27 -7.16 41.14
C THR A 13 -3.69 -5.72 40.86
N ILE A 14 -3.67 -4.83 41.85
CA ILE A 14 -3.97 -3.40 41.66
C ILE A 14 -2.87 -2.73 40.84
N LEU A 15 -1.59 -3.09 41.08
CA LEU A 15 -0.45 -2.60 40.31
C LEU A 15 -0.51 -3.09 38.85
N LEU A 16 -0.88 -4.35 38.60
CA LEU A 16 -1.11 -4.90 37.25
C LEU A 16 -2.28 -4.21 36.54
N LEU A 17 -3.34 -3.82 37.26
CA LEU A 17 -4.47 -3.05 36.72
C LEU A 17 -4.11 -1.58 36.41
N HIS A 18 -3.03 -1.04 37.00
CA HIS A 18 -2.52 0.32 36.75
C HIS A 18 -1.45 0.38 35.66
N ILE A 19 -1.09 -0.75 35.04
CA ILE A 19 -0.32 -0.74 33.80
C ILE A 19 -1.28 -0.27 32.70
N THR A 20 -1.38 1.04 32.53
CA THR A 20 -1.95 1.63 31.33
C THR A 20 -1.11 1.13 30.16
N TYR A 21 -1.71 0.30 29.32
CA TYR A 21 -1.09 -0.14 28.07
C TYR A 21 -1.02 1.09 27.15
N ILE A 22 0.07 1.84 27.24
CA ILE A 22 0.38 2.89 26.26
C ILE A 22 0.85 2.16 25.02
N GLU A 23 -0.10 1.79 24.18
CA GLU A 23 0.23 1.40 22.82
C GLU A 23 0.77 2.67 22.14
N ALA A 24 2.05 2.65 21.76
CA ALA A 24 2.60 3.68 20.90
C ALA A 24 1.87 3.57 19.57
N ARG A 25 0.78 4.33 19.40
CA ARG A 25 0.08 4.42 18.12
C ARG A 25 1.02 5.14 17.17
N GLY A 26 1.72 4.36 16.35
CA GLY A 26 2.38 4.87 15.15
C GLY A 26 1.39 5.65 14.28
N THR A 27 1.89 6.32 13.25
CA THR A 27 1.06 7.12 12.33
C THR A 27 -0.23 6.42 11.92
N GLN A 28 -1.40 6.90 12.34
CA GLN A 28 -2.68 6.23 12.03
C GLN A 28 -2.96 6.18 10.51
N HIS A 29 -2.51 7.20 9.79
CA HIS A 29 -2.78 7.40 8.38
C HIS A 29 -1.58 7.07 7.50
N VAL A 30 -1.84 6.59 6.29
CA VAL A 30 -0.86 6.58 5.22
C VAL A 30 -0.59 8.02 4.78
N THR A 31 0.68 8.37 4.67
CA THR A 31 1.11 9.71 4.27
C THR A 31 1.88 9.69 2.96
N CYS A 32 1.91 10.83 2.26
CA CYS A 32 2.74 11.01 1.09
C CYS A 32 4.22 10.73 1.41
N GLY A 33 4.89 9.97 0.55
CA GLY A 33 6.26 9.50 0.75
C GLY A 33 6.41 8.24 1.61
N SER A 34 5.31 7.64 2.06
CA SER A 34 5.36 6.32 2.71
C SER A 34 5.67 5.23 1.70
N VAL A 35 6.34 4.17 2.17
CA VAL A 35 6.63 2.97 1.37
C VAL A 35 5.87 1.81 1.98
N LEU A 36 5.07 1.10 1.19
CA LEU A 36 4.18 0.06 1.72
C LEU A 36 4.01 -1.11 0.75
N LYS A 37 3.51 -2.23 1.27
CA LYS A 37 2.98 -3.35 0.50
C LYS A 37 1.47 -3.30 0.53
N LEU A 38 0.85 -3.41 -0.64
CA LEU A 38 -0.59 -3.59 -0.79
C LEU A 38 -0.89 -5.07 -0.97
N MET A 39 -1.81 -5.60 -0.18
CA MET A 39 -2.27 -6.98 -0.26
C MET A 39 -3.71 -7.01 -0.72
N ASN A 40 -4.00 -7.80 -1.74
CA ASN A 40 -5.37 -8.06 -2.15
C ASN A 40 -6.07 -8.88 -1.06
N VAL A 41 -7.24 -8.43 -0.62
CA VAL A 41 -7.94 -9.01 0.53
C VAL A 41 -8.44 -10.43 0.23
N ASP A 42 -8.91 -10.68 -0.99
CA ASP A 42 -9.54 -11.95 -1.36
C ASP A 42 -8.51 -13.05 -1.67
N TYR A 43 -7.50 -12.72 -2.49
CA TYR A 43 -6.47 -13.70 -2.90
C TYR A 43 -5.26 -13.77 -1.96
N ASN A 44 -5.13 -12.86 -0.99
CA ASN A 44 -4.02 -12.80 -0.03
C ASN A 44 -2.63 -12.74 -0.71
N VAL A 45 -2.57 -12.03 -1.84
CA VAL A 45 -1.34 -11.78 -2.60
C VAL A 45 -0.95 -10.31 -2.53
N ARG A 46 0.35 -10.03 -2.49
CA ARG A 46 0.92 -8.68 -2.49
C ARG A 46 1.11 -8.19 -3.92
N LEU A 47 0.76 -6.93 -4.16
CA LEU A 47 1.08 -6.24 -5.40
C LEU A 47 2.59 -6.25 -5.61
N HIS A 48 3.03 -6.70 -6.77
CA HIS A 48 4.42 -7.04 -7.04
C HIS A 48 4.80 -6.64 -8.46
N SER A 49 6.07 -6.30 -8.68
CA SER A 49 6.63 -6.04 -10.01
C SER A 49 8.09 -6.48 -10.07
N HIS A 50 8.67 -6.60 -11.26
CA HIS A 50 10.04 -7.10 -11.47
C HIS A 50 10.54 -6.69 -12.85
N GLU A 51 11.77 -7.04 -13.24
CA GLU A 51 12.30 -6.68 -14.57
C GLU A 51 11.73 -7.50 -15.75
N VAL A 52 10.83 -8.45 -15.48
CA VAL A 52 10.13 -9.20 -16.54
C VAL A 52 9.07 -8.30 -17.20
N LYS A 53 8.93 -8.44 -18.52
CA LYS A 53 7.95 -7.71 -19.33
C LYS A 53 6.87 -8.66 -19.82
N TYR A 54 5.69 -8.12 -20.10
CA TYR A 54 4.66 -8.88 -20.81
C TYR A 54 5.14 -9.27 -22.21
N GLY A 55 4.87 -10.51 -22.62
CA GLY A 55 5.11 -10.98 -23.99
C GLY A 55 3.97 -10.65 -24.97
N SER A 56 2.88 -10.09 -24.44
CA SER A 56 1.67 -9.68 -25.17
C SER A 56 1.23 -8.29 -24.67
N GLY A 57 0.09 -7.80 -25.18
CA GLY A 57 -0.43 -6.51 -24.74
C GLY A 57 0.52 -5.38 -25.09
N SER A 58 0.89 -4.56 -24.10
CA SER A 58 1.74 -3.39 -24.32
C SER A 58 3.23 -3.71 -24.44
N GLY A 59 3.64 -4.90 -23.99
CA GLY A 59 5.06 -5.24 -23.83
C GLY A 59 5.78 -4.49 -22.70
N GLN A 60 5.04 -3.78 -21.84
CA GLN A 60 5.59 -3.08 -20.68
C GLN A 60 5.98 -4.05 -19.55
N GLN A 61 6.60 -3.52 -18.49
CA GLN A 61 6.98 -4.31 -17.32
C GLN A 61 5.74 -4.89 -16.63
N SER A 62 5.79 -6.17 -16.27
CA SER A 62 4.64 -6.86 -15.70
C SER A 62 4.41 -6.52 -14.24
N VAL A 63 3.12 -6.44 -13.87
CA VAL A 63 2.66 -6.29 -12.50
C VAL A 63 1.83 -7.53 -12.14
N THR A 64 2.12 -8.10 -10.98
CA THR A 64 1.58 -9.40 -10.57
C THR A 64 1.19 -9.38 -9.10
N GLY A 65 0.50 -10.44 -8.66
CA GLY A 65 0.29 -10.77 -7.26
C GLY A 65 1.25 -11.88 -6.83
N THR A 66 1.97 -11.69 -5.72
CA THR A 66 2.84 -12.72 -5.13
C THR A 66 2.40 -13.09 -3.72
N ASN A 67 2.53 -14.37 -3.34
CA ASN A 67 2.32 -14.82 -1.96
C ASN A 67 3.58 -14.69 -1.08
N ALA A 68 4.73 -14.35 -1.67
CA ALA A 68 5.99 -14.15 -0.95
C ALA A 68 5.90 -12.89 -0.08
N LYS A 69 5.87 -13.06 1.25
CA LYS A 69 5.63 -11.97 2.20
C LYS A 69 6.85 -11.06 2.35
N GLU A 70 8.02 -11.65 2.34
CA GLU A 70 9.32 -11.01 2.56
C GLU A 70 9.93 -10.38 1.29
N ASP A 71 9.28 -10.52 0.13
CA ASP A 71 9.83 -10.03 -1.13
C ASP A 71 9.91 -8.49 -1.16
N GLY A 72 11.12 -7.97 -1.41
CA GLY A 72 11.39 -6.54 -1.54
C GLY A 72 10.74 -5.91 -2.78
N ASN A 73 10.43 -6.70 -3.80
CA ASN A 73 9.76 -6.28 -5.03
C ASN A 73 8.25 -6.06 -4.87
N SER A 74 7.75 -6.12 -3.63
CA SER A 74 6.37 -5.74 -3.28
C SER A 74 6.28 -4.38 -2.61
N TYR A 75 7.38 -3.61 -2.53
CA TYR A 75 7.37 -2.26 -1.95
C TYR A 75 7.04 -1.19 -2.99
N TRP A 76 6.05 -0.37 -2.66
CA TRP A 76 5.56 0.74 -3.46
C TRP A 76 5.61 2.05 -2.67
N LEU A 77 6.19 3.10 -3.27
CA LEU A 77 6.23 4.45 -2.75
C LEU A 77 4.95 5.19 -3.12
N VAL A 78 4.28 5.76 -2.12
CA VAL A 78 3.10 6.61 -2.31
C VAL A 78 3.54 8.02 -2.72
N LYS A 79 3.15 8.44 -3.92
CA LYS A 79 3.39 9.77 -4.48
C LYS A 79 2.05 10.49 -4.72
N ALA A 80 2.11 11.80 -4.84
CA ALA A 80 0.98 12.58 -5.34
C ALA A 80 0.78 12.36 -6.84
N GLU A 81 -0.41 12.71 -7.32
CA GLU A 81 -0.76 12.86 -8.74
C GLU A 81 0.37 13.48 -9.59
N SER A 82 0.47 13.05 -10.85
CA SER A 82 1.41 13.61 -11.83
C SER A 82 1.35 15.15 -11.86
N GLY A 83 2.52 15.79 -11.79
CA GLY A 83 2.65 17.26 -11.76
C GLY A 83 2.34 17.93 -10.41
N LYS A 84 1.85 17.21 -9.40
CA LYS A 84 1.63 17.75 -8.05
C LYS A 84 2.78 17.43 -7.10
N GLN A 85 3.04 18.35 -6.17
CA GLN A 85 4.07 18.15 -5.15
C GLN A 85 3.56 17.21 -4.05
N CYS A 86 4.32 16.13 -3.80
CA CYS A 86 4.11 15.24 -2.66
C CYS A 86 4.78 15.82 -1.41
N ILE A 87 3.98 16.42 -0.51
CA ILE A 87 4.47 16.92 0.78
C ILE A 87 4.68 15.72 1.70
N ARG A 88 5.94 15.36 1.95
CA ARG A 88 6.33 14.25 2.81
C ARG A 88 5.63 14.33 4.18
N GLY A 89 5.04 13.22 4.63
CA GLY A 89 4.34 13.13 5.92
C GLY A 89 2.92 13.71 5.92
N LYS A 90 2.46 14.34 4.83
CA LYS A 90 1.07 14.78 4.72
C LYS A 90 0.14 13.55 4.60
N PRO A 91 -0.88 13.39 5.47
CA PRO A 91 -1.89 12.34 5.33
C PRO A 91 -2.61 12.40 3.98
N ILE A 92 -2.84 11.23 3.37
CA ILE A 92 -3.57 11.10 2.12
C ILE A 92 -5.07 11.06 2.41
N LYS A 93 -5.86 11.90 1.74
CA LYS A 93 -7.32 11.92 1.90
C LYS A 93 -7.99 10.84 1.04
N CYS A 94 -9.12 10.33 1.49
CA CYS A 94 -9.98 9.55 0.61
C CYS A 94 -10.47 10.44 -0.54
N GLY A 95 -10.42 9.92 -1.77
CA GLY A 95 -10.68 10.67 -3.00
C GLY A 95 -9.47 11.38 -3.59
N ASP A 96 -8.32 11.44 -2.89
CA ASP A 96 -7.08 11.98 -3.48
C ASP A 96 -6.62 11.11 -4.66
N ILE A 97 -6.01 11.75 -5.65
CA ILE A 97 -5.32 11.09 -6.76
C ILE A 97 -3.86 10.89 -6.36
N ILE A 98 -3.42 9.64 -6.42
CA ILE A 98 -2.07 9.22 -6.04
C ILE A 98 -1.39 8.48 -7.20
N ARG A 99 -0.09 8.28 -7.04
CA ARG A 99 0.70 7.35 -7.85
C ARG A 99 1.42 6.38 -6.92
N LEU A 100 1.65 5.16 -7.41
CA LEU A 100 2.43 4.15 -6.71
C LEU A 100 3.68 3.84 -7.52
N GLU A 101 4.84 4.19 -7.02
CA GLU A 101 6.13 3.91 -7.67
C GLU A 101 6.73 2.63 -7.09
N HIS A 102 6.99 1.64 -7.92
CA HIS A 102 7.71 0.43 -7.55
C HIS A 102 9.15 0.77 -7.15
N ILE A 103 9.52 0.46 -5.90
CA ILE A 103 10.79 0.93 -5.33
C ILE A 103 12.00 0.42 -6.11
N ALA A 104 11.99 -0.86 -6.50
CA ALA A 104 13.16 -1.50 -7.09
C ALA A 104 13.41 -1.02 -8.53
N THR A 105 12.36 -0.81 -9.33
CA THR A 105 12.48 -0.48 -10.77
C THR A 105 12.22 0.98 -11.10
N LYS A 106 11.75 1.79 -10.13
CA LYS A 106 11.35 3.19 -10.31
C LYS A 106 10.24 3.40 -11.34
N LYS A 107 9.48 2.35 -11.64
CA LYS A 107 8.31 2.39 -12.52
C LYS A 107 7.05 2.69 -11.72
N ASN A 108 6.10 3.40 -12.32
CA ASN A 108 4.81 3.67 -11.72
C ASN A 108 3.82 2.55 -12.06
N LEU A 109 2.93 2.22 -11.12
CA LEU A 109 1.75 1.41 -11.39
C LEU A 109 0.90 2.12 -12.44
N HIS A 110 0.66 1.44 -13.55
CA HIS A 110 0.13 2.05 -14.76
C HIS A 110 -1.01 1.22 -15.34
N SER A 111 -1.93 1.88 -16.03
CA SER A 111 -2.98 1.21 -16.81
C SER A 111 -3.36 2.03 -18.04
N HIS A 112 -3.99 1.36 -19.01
CA HIS A 112 -4.28 1.90 -20.33
C HIS A 112 -5.30 1.02 -21.07
N LEU A 113 -5.74 1.44 -22.26
CA LEU A 113 -6.71 0.70 -23.08
C LEU A 113 -6.08 -0.50 -23.82
N VAL A 114 -5.41 -1.38 -23.08
CA VAL A 114 -4.76 -2.60 -23.58
C VAL A 114 -5.31 -3.82 -22.83
N SER A 115 -5.43 -4.95 -23.52
CA SER A 115 -5.96 -6.19 -22.92
C SER A 115 -4.91 -6.92 -22.07
N SER A 116 -5.33 -7.44 -20.92
CA SER A 116 -4.47 -8.17 -19.99
C SER A 116 -4.04 -9.54 -20.55
N PRO A 117 -2.85 -10.04 -20.19
CA PRO A 117 -2.28 -11.22 -20.86
C PRO A 117 -3.03 -12.54 -20.69
N LEU A 118 -3.68 -12.79 -19.55
CA LEU A 118 -4.30 -14.10 -19.28
C LEU A 118 -5.83 -14.06 -19.41
N THR A 119 -6.48 -12.99 -18.98
CA THR A 119 -7.95 -12.89 -18.96
C THR A 119 -8.54 -11.93 -19.99
N GLY A 120 -7.72 -11.13 -20.66
CA GLY A 120 -8.21 -10.15 -21.64
C GLY A 120 -9.02 -9.00 -21.00
N LYS A 121 -8.91 -8.80 -19.68
CA LYS A 121 -9.42 -7.62 -18.98
C LYS A 121 -8.54 -6.41 -19.30
N GLN A 122 -8.57 -5.33 -18.52
CA GLN A 122 -7.62 -4.24 -18.74
C GLN A 122 -6.24 -4.59 -18.16
N GLU A 123 -5.19 -4.40 -18.96
CA GLU A 123 -3.79 -4.59 -18.53
C GLU A 123 -3.41 -3.56 -17.47
N VAL A 124 -2.79 -4.04 -16.39
CA VAL A 124 -2.06 -3.23 -15.43
C VAL A 124 -0.58 -3.57 -15.56
N SER A 125 0.27 -2.56 -15.64
CA SER A 125 1.69 -2.67 -15.91
C SER A 125 2.50 -1.75 -14.99
N ALA A 126 3.82 -1.84 -15.09
CA ALA A 126 4.71 -0.83 -14.53
C ALA A 126 5.34 -0.01 -15.67
N TYR A 127 5.16 1.30 -15.63
CA TYR A 127 5.52 2.22 -16.71
C TYR A 127 6.37 3.40 -16.21
N GLY A 128 6.83 4.25 -17.13
CA GLY A 128 7.63 5.44 -16.84
C GLY A 128 9.12 5.23 -17.09
N ASP A 129 9.94 6.20 -16.71
CA ASP A 129 11.40 6.20 -16.87
C ASP A 129 12.11 5.54 -15.65
N HIS A 130 13.37 5.88 -15.39
CA HIS A 130 14.13 5.38 -14.23
C HIS A 130 14.17 6.40 -13.07
N LYS A 131 13.41 7.48 -13.19
CA LYS A 131 13.32 8.58 -12.22
C LYS A 131 11.92 8.64 -11.59
N GLY A 132 11.04 7.67 -11.87
CA GLY A 132 9.68 7.67 -11.34
C GLY A 132 8.73 8.60 -12.08
N GLU A 133 9.09 9.03 -13.29
CA GLU A 133 8.26 9.90 -14.12
C GLU A 133 7.59 9.08 -15.23
N GLY A 134 6.29 9.33 -15.42
CA GLY A 134 5.47 8.71 -16.47
C GLY A 134 4.42 9.72 -16.95
N ASP A 135 3.17 9.30 -17.10
CA ASP A 135 2.10 10.13 -17.66
C ASP A 135 0.81 10.09 -16.80
N THR A 136 -0.34 10.37 -17.41
CA THR A 136 -1.64 10.36 -16.71
C THR A 136 -2.15 8.96 -16.40
N GLY A 137 -1.70 7.93 -17.14
CA GLY A 137 -2.02 6.53 -16.89
C GLY A 137 -1.40 5.96 -15.61
N ASP A 138 -0.60 6.77 -14.91
CA ASP A 138 -0.05 6.43 -13.59
C ASP A 138 -0.97 6.87 -12.44
N ASN A 139 -2.05 7.61 -12.73
CA ASN A 139 -2.89 8.24 -11.72
C ASN A 139 -4.02 7.31 -11.26
N TRP A 140 -4.13 7.12 -9.95
CA TRP A 140 -5.15 6.30 -9.31
C TRP A 140 -5.88 7.12 -8.24
N MET A 141 -7.20 7.18 -8.32
CA MET A 141 -8.04 7.70 -7.25
C MET A 141 -8.10 6.70 -6.11
N LEU A 142 -7.74 7.15 -4.92
CA LEU A 142 -7.91 6.39 -3.70
C LEU A 142 -9.38 6.41 -3.27
N ILE A 143 -9.99 5.24 -3.13
CA ILE A 143 -11.35 5.11 -2.61
C ILE A 143 -11.28 4.40 -1.26
N CYS A 144 -11.72 5.09 -0.21
CA CYS A 144 -11.80 4.59 1.16
C CYS A 144 -12.98 5.21 1.89
N GLN A 145 -13.33 4.64 3.06
CA GLN A 145 -14.58 4.98 3.77
C GLN A 145 -14.46 6.21 4.68
N ASN A 146 -13.26 6.45 5.21
CA ASN A 146 -13.00 7.52 6.17
C ASN A 146 -12.59 8.84 5.48
N ASP A 147 -12.21 9.85 6.26
CA ASP A 147 -11.71 11.12 5.70
C ASP A 147 -10.31 10.96 5.09
N PHE A 148 -9.51 10.04 5.65
CA PHE A 148 -8.13 9.78 5.28
C PHE A 148 -7.89 8.30 5.08
N TRP A 149 -6.80 7.98 4.39
CA TRP A 149 -6.31 6.61 4.23
C TRP A 149 -5.79 6.07 5.56
N GLU A 150 -6.64 5.38 6.32
CA GLU A 150 -6.22 4.67 7.53
C GLU A 150 -5.43 3.41 7.17
N ARG A 151 -4.41 3.06 7.96
CA ARG A 151 -3.54 1.91 7.64
C ARG A 151 -4.26 0.57 7.74
N ASP A 152 -5.22 0.46 8.65
CA ASP A 152 -5.88 -0.82 8.96
C ASP A 152 -7.15 -1.04 8.12
N ASP A 153 -7.51 -0.06 7.28
CA ASP A 153 -8.70 -0.11 6.43
C ASP A 153 -8.43 -0.74 5.06
N THR A 154 -9.50 -1.26 4.48
CA THR A 154 -9.53 -1.65 3.07
C THR A 154 -9.74 -0.44 2.17
N ILE A 155 -9.06 -0.44 1.03
CA ILE A 155 -9.16 0.57 0.00
C ILE A 155 -9.47 -0.06 -1.37
N MET A 156 -9.91 0.77 -2.30
CA MET A 156 -9.85 0.48 -3.73
C MET A 156 -9.02 1.56 -4.44
N LEU A 157 -8.41 1.17 -5.56
CA LEU A 157 -7.69 2.10 -6.43
C LEU A 157 -8.39 2.12 -7.78
N LYS A 158 -8.95 3.27 -8.15
CA LYS A 158 -9.62 3.47 -9.43
C LYS A 158 -8.70 4.24 -10.38
N HIS A 159 -8.34 3.63 -11.48
CA HIS A 159 -7.54 4.26 -12.53
C HIS A 159 -8.30 5.44 -13.13
N ILE A 160 -7.65 6.61 -13.19
CA ILE A 160 -8.32 7.86 -13.61
C ILE A 160 -8.73 7.83 -15.07
N ASP A 161 -7.84 7.41 -15.96
CA ASP A 161 -8.07 7.56 -17.41
C ASP A 161 -9.09 6.54 -17.96
N THR A 162 -9.36 5.44 -17.25
CA THR A 162 -10.16 4.30 -17.77
C THR A 162 -11.31 3.87 -16.87
N ASP A 163 -11.44 4.49 -15.69
CA ASP A 163 -12.40 4.16 -14.65
C ASP A 163 -12.37 2.70 -14.16
N LYS A 164 -11.27 1.96 -14.38
CA LYS A 164 -11.12 0.57 -13.93
C LYS A 164 -10.49 0.48 -12.55
N TYR A 165 -10.83 -0.58 -11.83
CA TYR A 165 -10.39 -0.79 -10.46
C TYR A 165 -9.23 -1.77 -10.42
N LEU A 166 -8.15 -1.46 -9.72
CA LEU A 166 -7.05 -2.39 -9.53
C LEU A 166 -7.57 -3.66 -8.86
N ALA A 167 -7.34 -4.80 -9.49
CA ALA A 167 -7.83 -6.09 -9.01
C ALA A 167 -6.85 -7.21 -9.31
N VAL A 168 -7.09 -8.35 -8.67
CA VAL A 168 -6.40 -9.61 -8.94
C VAL A 168 -7.38 -10.58 -9.59
N THR A 169 -6.91 -11.41 -10.51
CA THR A 169 -7.71 -12.54 -11.04
C THR A 169 -7.23 -13.85 -10.43
N GLY A 170 -8.02 -14.91 -10.47
CA GLY A 170 -7.55 -16.24 -10.03
C GLY A 170 -6.58 -16.92 -11.00
N ARG A 171 -6.10 -16.23 -12.05
CA ARG A 171 -5.20 -16.81 -13.07
C ARG A 171 -3.75 -16.55 -12.68
N THR A 172 -2.92 -17.57 -12.83
CA THR A 172 -1.49 -17.51 -12.52
C THR A 172 -0.65 -17.68 -13.78
N TYR A 173 0.50 -17.01 -13.81
CA TYR A 173 1.49 -17.16 -14.85
C TYR A 173 2.30 -18.46 -14.70
N GLY A 174 2.84 -18.92 -15.83
CA GLY A 174 3.88 -19.95 -15.88
C GLY A 174 5.28 -19.33 -15.86
N THR A 175 6.26 -20.03 -16.43
CA THR A 175 7.64 -19.55 -16.53
C THR A 175 7.73 -18.23 -17.33
N PRO A 176 8.60 -17.27 -16.93
CA PRO A 176 9.58 -17.35 -15.84
C PRO A 176 9.04 -16.96 -14.45
N ILE A 177 7.78 -16.53 -14.34
CA ILE A 177 7.17 -15.97 -13.12
C ILE A 177 6.10 -16.91 -12.54
N SER A 178 6.47 -18.20 -12.47
CA SER A 178 5.55 -19.30 -12.17
C SER A 178 4.82 -19.09 -10.85
N GLY A 179 3.49 -19.24 -10.87
CA GLY A 179 2.63 -19.13 -9.69
C GLY A 179 2.28 -17.70 -9.27
N GLN A 180 2.88 -16.68 -9.90
CA GLN A 180 2.45 -15.30 -9.68
C GLN A 180 1.09 -15.07 -10.34
N THR A 181 0.25 -14.27 -9.69
CA THR A 181 -1.15 -14.07 -10.06
C THR A 181 -1.31 -12.84 -10.96
N GLU A 182 -2.23 -12.88 -11.92
CA GLU A 182 -2.50 -11.74 -12.82
C GLU A 182 -3.20 -10.60 -12.08
N VAL A 183 -2.67 -9.39 -12.26
CA VAL A 183 -3.25 -8.13 -11.81
C VAL A 183 -3.85 -7.40 -13.02
N VAL A 184 -5.05 -6.86 -12.85
CA VAL A 184 -5.86 -6.28 -13.94
C VAL A 184 -6.63 -5.05 -13.49
N GLY A 185 -7.15 -4.29 -14.47
CA GLY A 185 -8.22 -3.33 -14.26
C GLY A 185 -9.59 -4.02 -14.39
N GLU A 186 -10.34 -4.06 -13.29
CA GLU A 186 -11.69 -4.59 -13.20
C GLU A 186 -12.75 -3.54 -13.57
N TYR A 187 -13.83 -3.96 -14.23
CA TYR A 187 -14.90 -3.07 -14.68
C TYR A 187 -15.88 -2.72 -13.56
N SER A 188 -16.08 -3.62 -12.60
CA SER A 188 -17.03 -3.45 -11.51
C SER A 188 -16.33 -3.17 -10.18
N ALA A 189 -16.71 -2.06 -9.56
CA ALA A 189 -16.31 -1.73 -8.19
C ALA A 189 -16.82 -2.74 -7.15
N SER A 190 -17.92 -3.45 -7.45
CA SER A 190 -18.54 -4.41 -6.53
C SER A 190 -17.83 -5.77 -6.50
N SER A 191 -16.82 -5.99 -7.35
CA SER A 191 -16.03 -7.21 -7.32
C SER A 191 -15.24 -7.27 -6.02
N PRO A 192 -15.28 -8.37 -5.24
CA PRO A 192 -14.49 -8.49 -4.02
C PRO A 192 -12.98 -8.45 -4.30
N HIS A 193 -12.57 -8.75 -5.54
CA HIS A 193 -11.18 -8.78 -5.96
C HIS A 193 -10.54 -7.39 -6.11
N THR A 194 -11.30 -6.30 -5.92
CA THR A 194 -10.81 -4.91 -6.00
C THR A 194 -10.34 -4.35 -4.66
N GLN A 195 -10.54 -5.09 -3.57
CA GLN A 195 -10.21 -4.64 -2.22
C GLN A 195 -8.74 -4.91 -1.88
N TRP A 196 -8.06 -3.89 -1.36
CA TRP A 196 -6.67 -3.96 -0.95
C TRP A 196 -6.49 -3.44 0.47
N SER A 197 -5.59 -4.05 1.23
CA SER A 197 -5.18 -3.60 2.55
C SER A 197 -3.68 -3.32 2.58
N VAL A 198 -3.30 -2.33 3.37
CA VAL A 198 -1.89 -2.08 3.67
C VAL A 198 -1.42 -3.14 4.66
N MET A 199 -0.24 -3.73 4.42
CA MET A 199 0.33 -4.76 5.31
C MET A 199 1.61 -4.28 5.97
N GLU A 200 2.74 -4.48 5.29
CA GLU A 200 4.05 -4.04 5.76
C GLU A 200 4.42 -2.70 5.14
N GLY A 201 5.07 -1.82 5.89
CA GLY A 201 5.51 -0.54 5.34
C GLY A 201 6.32 0.33 6.30
N LEU A 202 7.02 1.29 5.72
CA LEU A 202 7.64 2.41 6.40
C LEU A 202 6.76 3.65 6.18
N PHE A 203 6.10 4.07 7.25
CA PHE A 203 5.16 5.21 7.24
C PHE A 203 5.86 6.47 7.75
N ILE A 204 5.66 7.58 7.03
CA ILE A 204 6.30 8.83 7.42
C ILE A 204 5.45 9.54 8.46
N HIS A 205 6.05 9.89 9.59
CA HIS A 205 5.38 10.73 10.57
C HIS A 205 5.01 12.09 9.98
N PRO A 206 3.78 12.58 10.20
CA PRO A 206 3.43 13.96 9.90
C PRO A 206 4.42 14.92 10.57
N ASN A 207 4.76 15.98 9.86
CA ASN A 207 5.63 17.04 10.40
C ASN A 207 4.87 17.86 11.43
N ASP A 208 4.62 17.30 12.61
CA ASP A 208 4.18 18.04 13.78
C ASP A 208 5.42 18.68 14.44
N PHE A 209 5.72 19.91 14.05
CA PHE A 209 6.77 20.75 14.67
C PHE A 209 6.53 21.06 16.17
N LYS A 210 5.58 20.38 16.82
CA LYS A 210 5.36 20.43 18.28
C LYS A 210 6.12 19.33 19.04
N ALA A 211 6.96 18.54 18.37
CA ALA A 211 7.93 17.67 19.04
C ALA A 211 9.03 18.51 19.71
N GLN A 212 8.77 18.91 20.96
CA GLN A 212 9.71 19.28 22.02
C GLN A 212 11.11 19.73 21.55
N HIS A 213 11.32 21.05 21.49
CA HIS A 213 12.61 21.63 21.83
C HIS A 213 12.93 21.32 23.31
N TYR A 214 13.39 20.10 23.60
CA TYR A 214 14.28 19.94 24.75
C TYR A 214 15.62 20.51 24.32
N GLN A 215 15.86 21.72 24.80
CA GLN A 215 17.16 22.37 24.75
C GLN A 215 18.14 21.44 25.44
N HIS A 216 18.92 20.67 24.67
CA HIS A 216 20.06 19.97 25.20
C HIS A 216 21.04 21.05 25.69
N THR A 217 21.06 21.27 26.99
CA THR A 217 22.14 22.02 27.64
C THR A 217 23.25 21.01 27.82
N GLU A 218 24.26 21.06 26.94
CA GLU A 218 25.51 20.36 27.19
C GLU A 218 26.19 21.04 28.39
N LEU A 219 26.50 20.24 29.40
CA LEU A 219 27.39 20.59 30.52
C LEU A 219 28.81 20.10 30.19
#